data_AF-A0A7K2BWE6-F1
#
_entry.id   AF-A0A7K2BWE6-F1
#
_cell.length_a   1.000
_cell.length_b   1.000
_cell.length_c   1.000
_cell.angle_alpha   90.00
_cell.angle_beta   90.00
_cell.angle_gamma   90.00
#
_symmetry.space_group_name_H-M   'P 1'
#
loop_
_entity.id
_entity.type
_entity.pdbx_description
1 polymer ?
#
loop_
_entity_poly.entity_id
_entity_poly.type
_entity_poly.pdbx_seq_one_letter_code
_entity_poly.pdbx_strand_id
1 'polypeptide(L)'
;MSSSASIGECRWLLRNMGFDRERYNERSALVLMALLGLKPDDPWAGSGAPPLRTVEIMGWIRDHWGVDYKPNTRETIRRQTLHQFVQAHLVVENPDEPTRPINSPKWCYQVTTAALDLIRSHGTDRFGHNLRRYLSERPGLEAAYRQERDLLKIPVTLHAWDDPLPGEADGEWVEKFFEFERTLMTLSMRSYENLDDLDNLLKRANAR
;
A
#
# COMPACT_ATOMS: atom_id res chain seq x y z
N MET A 1 -8.28 -4.65 33.72
CA MET A 1 -9.25 -3.92 32.87
C MET A 1 -8.78 -4.09 31.43
N SER A 2 -9.61 -4.61 30.54
CA SER A 2 -9.25 -4.71 29.12
C SER A 2 -9.10 -3.30 28.56
N SER A 3 -7.99 -3.01 27.86
CA SER A 3 -7.88 -1.75 27.11
C SER A 3 -8.95 -1.72 26.02
N SER A 4 -9.57 -0.57 25.79
CA SER A 4 -10.56 -0.34 24.75
C SER A 4 -9.96 0.52 23.63
N ALA A 5 -10.52 0.39 22.43
CA ALA A 5 -10.03 1.09 21.25
C ALA A 5 -10.28 2.61 21.36
N SER A 6 -9.19 3.37 21.37
CA SER A 6 -9.21 4.83 21.24
C SER A 6 -8.05 5.31 20.37
N ILE A 7 -8.15 6.53 19.83
CA ILE A 7 -7.06 7.15 19.06
C ILE A 7 -5.78 7.20 19.92
N GLY A 8 -5.89 7.55 21.21
CA GLY A 8 -4.75 7.62 22.12
C GLY A 8 -4.03 6.28 22.27
N GLU A 9 -4.79 5.21 22.52
CA GLU A 9 -4.26 3.85 22.67
C GLU A 9 -3.62 3.34 21.37
N CYS A 10 -4.25 3.60 20.22
CA CYS A 10 -3.68 3.20 18.93
C CYS A 10 -2.36 3.93 18.62
N ARG A 11 -2.27 5.22 18.96
CA ARG A 11 -1.01 5.98 18.84
C ARG A 11 0.06 5.46 19.78
N TRP A 12 -0.31 5.08 21.00
CA TRP A 12 0.60 4.45 21.96
C TRP A 12 1.12 3.11 21.41
N LEU A 13 0.23 2.27 20.89
CA LEU A 13 0.56 0.99 20.27
C LEU A 13 1.54 1.17 19.10
N LEU A 14 1.23 2.05 18.14
CA LEU A 14 2.11 2.36 17.00
C LEU A 14 3.50 2.83 17.47
N ARG A 15 3.55 3.73 18.46
CA ARG A 15 4.83 4.16 19.04
C ARG A 15 5.63 2.99 19.61
N ASN A 16 4.99 2.06 20.32
CA ASN A 16 5.66 0.90 20.92
C ASN A 16 6.08 -0.15 19.89
N MET A 17 5.43 -0.19 18.72
CA MET A 17 5.84 -0.98 17.56
C MET A 17 7.05 -0.39 16.81
N GLY A 18 7.60 0.74 17.28
CA GLY A 18 8.81 1.36 16.75
C GLY A 18 8.59 2.34 15.60
N PHE A 19 7.36 2.83 15.41
CA PHE A 19 7.07 3.87 14.43
C PHE A 19 7.50 5.26 14.93
N ASP A 20 7.99 6.12 14.03
CA ASP A 20 8.34 7.52 14.36
C ASP A 20 7.10 8.44 14.43
N ARG A 21 7.31 9.72 14.81
CA ARG A 21 6.23 10.69 15.08
C ARG A 21 5.24 10.87 13.93
N GLU A 22 5.69 10.78 12.69
CA GLU A 22 4.82 10.94 11.53
C GLU A 22 3.94 9.71 11.33
N ARG A 23 4.39 8.55 11.81
CA ARG A 23 3.73 7.24 11.65
C ARG A 23 2.86 6.85 12.85
N TYR A 24 2.86 7.62 13.94
CA TYR A 24 1.89 7.49 15.05
C TYR A 24 1.03 8.76 15.26
N ASN A 25 0.85 9.57 14.22
CA ASN A 25 -0.12 10.67 14.26
C ASN A 25 -1.57 10.15 14.23
N GLU A 26 -2.53 11.06 14.41
CA GLU A 26 -3.97 10.72 14.44
C GLU A 26 -4.46 10.03 13.17
N ARG A 27 -4.03 10.50 11.98
CA ARG A 27 -4.35 9.85 10.71
C ARG A 27 -3.89 8.41 10.68
N SER A 28 -2.66 8.14 11.12
CA SER A 28 -2.09 6.79 11.13
C SER A 28 -2.84 5.87 12.08
N ALA A 29 -3.24 6.38 13.23
CA ALA A 29 -4.08 5.65 14.17
C ALA A 29 -5.47 5.32 13.59
N LEU A 30 -6.14 6.29 12.97
CA LEU A 30 -7.46 6.09 12.34
C LEU A 30 -7.40 5.10 11.17
N VAL A 31 -6.35 5.15 10.35
CA VAL A 31 -6.12 4.18 9.27
C VAL A 31 -5.93 2.78 9.83
N LEU A 32 -5.13 2.61 10.89
CA LEU A 32 -4.96 1.31 11.53
C LEU A 32 -6.28 0.81 12.15
N MET A 33 -7.05 1.66 12.84
CA MET A 33 -8.35 1.26 13.40
C MET A 33 -9.32 0.76 12.32
N ALA A 34 -9.35 1.42 11.16
CA ALA A 34 -10.17 0.96 10.03
C ALA A 34 -9.70 -0.41 9.51
N LEU A 35 -8.39 -0.59 9.34
CA LEU A 35 -7.81 -1.87 8.91
C LEU A 35 -8.00 -3.00 9.92
N LEU A 36 -8.25 -2.68 11.20
CA LEU A 36 -8.60 -3.64 12.25
C LEU A 36 -10.11 -3.84 12.41
N GLY A 37 -10.93 -3.02 11.75
CA GLY A 37 -12.39 -3.01 11.93
C GLY A 37 -12.84 -2.59 13.33
N LEU A 38 -12.05 -1.78 14.04
CA LEU A 38 -12.37 -1.31 15.39
C LEU A 38 -13.13 0.02 15.37
N LYS A 39 -14.17 0.08 16.19
CA LYS A 39 -14.93 1.29 16.53
C LYS A 39 -14.46 1.83 17.89
N PRO A 40 -14.85 3.06 18.27
CA PRO A 40 -14.62 3.54 19.63
C PRO A 40 -15.11 2.53 20.66
N ASP A 41 -14.30 2.31 21.68
CA ASP A 41 -14.56 1.43 22.84
C ASP A 41 -14.60 -0.09 22.55
N ASP A 42 -14.41 -0.52 21.30
CA ASP A 42 -14.29 -1.95 20.99
C ASP A 42 -13.08 -2.57 21.70
N PRO A 43 -13.16 -3.85 22.12
CA PRO A 43 -12.01 -4.54 22.70
C PRO A 43 -10.96 -4.84 21.63
N TRP A 44 -9.68 -4.59 21.93
CA TRP A 44 -8.57 -4.92 21.02
C TRP A 44 -8.52 -6.40 20.64
N ALA A 45 -8.94 -7.31 21.53
CA ALA A 45 -9.04 -8.74 21.25
C ALA A 45 -10.00 -9.07 20.10
N GLY A 46 -10.97 -8.19 19.83
CA GLY A 46 -11.92 -8.29 18.72
C GLY A 46 -11.38 -7.82 17.37
N SER A 47 -10.13 -7.36 17.31
CA SER A 47 -9.52 -6.87 16.05
C SER A 47 -9.62 -7.91 14.94
N GLY A 48 -10.06 -7.46 13.77
CA GLY A 48 -10.04 -8.21 12.51
C GLY A 48 -8.87 -7.78 11.61
N ALA A 49 -8.89 -8.29 10.39
CA ALA A 49 -8.03 -7.81 9.31
C ALA A 49 -8.79 -7.91 7.98
N PRO A 50 -9.88 -7.15 7.77
CA PRO A 50 -10.51 -7.10 6.45
C PRO A 50 -9.54 -6.51 5.41
N PRO A 51 -9.49 -7.04 4.17
CA PRO A 51 -8.82 -6.34 3.08
C PRO A 51 -9.64 -5.10 2.70
N LEU A 52 -9.04 -3.91 2.77
CA LEU A 52 -9.72 -2.65 2.49
C LEU A 52 -8.99 -1.82 1.45
N ARG A 53 -9.74 -1.22 0.52
CA ARG A 53 -9.26 -0.18 -0.38
C ARG A 53 -9.16 1.14 0.37
N THR A 54 -8.36 2.08 -0.12
CA THR A 54 -8.20 3.39 0.53
C THR A 54 -9.53 4.16 0.66
N VAL A 55 -10.43 4.01 -0.31
CA VAL A 55 -11.77 4.63 -0.26
C VAL A 55 -12.65 4.03 0.85
N GLU A 56 -12.51 2.73 1.12
CA GLU A 56 -13.24 2.04 2.19
C GLU A 56 -12.67 2.40 3.56
N ILE A 57 -11.34 2.53 3.67
CA ILE A 57 -10.67 3.07 4.87
C ILE A 57 -11.20 4.47 5.20
N MET A 58 -11.25 5.36 4.21
CA MET A 58 -11.79 6.72 4.40
C MET A 58 -13.28 6.70 4.80
N GLY A 59 -14.07 5.81 4.20
CA GLY A 59 -15.48 5.62 4.57
C GLY A 59 -15.65 5.15 6.02
N TRP A 60 -14.91 4.11 6.41
CA TRP A 60 -14.95 3.59 7.77
C TRP A 60 -14.59 4.64 8.81
N ILE A 61 -13.55 5.44 8.55
CA ILE A 61 -13.11 6.51 9.44
C ILE A 61 -14.19 7.58 9.60
N ARG A 62 -14.84 7.98 8.50
CA ARG A 62 -15.97 8.92 8.58
C ARG A 62 -17.12 8.34 9.40
N ASP A 63 -17.52 7.11 9.12
CA ASP A 63 -18.75 6.52 9.66
C ASP A 63 -18.63 6.13 11.14
N HIS A 64 -17.42 5.78 11.61
CA HIS A 64 -17.21 5.30 12.98
C HIS A 64 -16.36 6.22 13.87
N TRP A 65 -15.53 7.07 13.27
CA TRP A 65 -14.65 7.99 14.00
C TRP A 65 -14.96 9.47 13.72
N GLY A 66 -15.95 9.76 12.87
CA GLY A 66 -16.46 11.12 12.63
C GLY A 66 -15.52 12.03 11.83
N VAL A 67 -14.45 11.49 11.24
CA VAL A 67 -13.47 12.28 10.47
C VAL A 67 -13.73 12.14 8.98
N ASP A 68 -14.31 13.18 8.37
CA ASP A 68 -14.58 13.23 6.92
C ASP A 68 -13.37 13.76 6.13
N TYR A 69 -12.50 12.84 5.70
CA TYR A 69 -11.39 13.18 4.81
C TYR A 69 -11.86 13.53 3.40
N LYS A 70 -11.40 14.67 2.89
CA LYS A 70 -11.67 15.09 1.51
C LYS A 70 -10.96 14.18 0.49
N PRO A 71 -11.52 14.00 -0.73
CA PRO A 71 -10.98 13.04 -1.72
C PRO A 71 -9.49 13.17 -2.03
N ASN A 72 -8.94 14.39 -2.04
CA ASN A 72 -7.51 14.66 -2.23
C ASN A 72 -6.62 14.03 -1.12
N THR A 73 -7.16 13.80 0.08
CA THR A 73 -6.47 13.15 1.19
C THR A 73 -6.17 11.68 0.93
N ARG A 74 -6.86 11.06 -0.05
CA ARG A 74 -6.62 9.67 -0.45
C ARG A 74 -5.14 9.42 -0.74
N GLU A 75 -4.49 10.35 -1.44
CA GLU A 75 -3.08 10.19 -1.81
C GLU A 75 -2.14 10.38 -0.61
N THR A 76 -2.50 11.27 0.31
CA THR A 76 -1.79 11.43 1.59
C THR A 76 -1.86 10.15 2.42
N ILE A 77 -3.05 9.54 2.58
CA ILE A 77 -3.21 8.27 3.30
C ILE A 77 -2.37 7.17 2.65
N ARG A 78 -2.40 7.10 1.31
CA ARG A 78 -1.65 6.09 0.56
C ARG A 78 -0.14 6.25 0.73
N ARG A 79 0.41 7.43 0.45
CA ARG A 79 1.86 7.69 0.45
C ARG A 79 2.46 7.83 1.84
N GLN A 80 1.76 8.52 2.75
CA GLN A 80 2.30 8.92 4.05
C GLN A 80 1.88 8.02 5.20
N THR A 81 1.07 6.99 4.96
CA THR A 81 0.63 6.08 6.01
C THR A 81 0.69 4.63 5.52
N LEU A 82 -0.12 4.26 4.53
CA LEU A 82 -0.21 2.87 4.07
C LEU A 82 1.12 2.37 3.51
N HIS A 83 1.80 3.15 2.67
CA HIS A 83 3.12 2.78 2.15
C HIS A 83 4.15 2.53 3.27
N GLN A 84 4.11 3.34 4.33
CA GLN A 84 5.03 3.21 5.46
C GLN A 84 4.69 2.01 6.34
N PHE A 85 3.39 1.70 6.50
CA PHE A 85 2.95 0.47 7.17
C PHE A 85 3.36 -0.78 6.39
N VAL A 86 3.34 -0.72 5.05
CA VAL A 86 3.84 -1.80 4.18
C VAL A 86 5.35 -1.96 4.32
N GLN A 87 6.11 -0.85 4.32
CA GLN A 87 7.57 -0.90 4.54
C GLN A 87 7.95 -1.52 5.88
N ALA A 88 7.14 -1.29 6.92
CA ALA A 88 7.35 -1.86 8.26
C ALA A 88 6.69 -3.24 8.45
N HIS A 89 6.14 -3.85 7.38
CA HIS A 89 5.43 -5.14 7.40
C HIS A 89 4.32 -5.24 8.46
N LEU A 90 3.69 -4.10 8.77
CA LEU A 90 2.45 -4.03 9.53
C LEU A 90 1.24 -4.39 8.65
N VAL A 91 1.31 -3.98 7.38
CA VAL A 91 0.27 -4.14 6.37
C VAL A 91 0.87 -4.80 5.13
N VAL A 92 0.06 -5.58 4.42
CA VAL A 92 0.38 -6.16 3.11
C VAL A 92 -0.57 -5.62 2.05
N GLU A 93 -0.07 -5.55 0.82
CA GLU A 93 -0.81 -5.07 -0.35
C GLU A 93 -1.37 -6.26 -1.13
N ASN A 94 -2.62 -6.17 -1.56
CA ASN A 94 -3.31 -7.17 -2.39
C ASN A 94 -3.09 -8.63 -1.98
N PRO A 95 -3.35 -9.00 -0.70
CA PRO A 95 -3.23 -10.38 -0.25
C PRO A 95 -4.17 -11.35 -1.02
N ASP A 96 -5.23 -10.81 -1.62
CA ASP A 96 -6.19 -11.51 -2.46
C ASP A 96 -5.68 -11.77 -3.89
N GLU A 97 -4.88 -10.85 -4.44
CA GLU A 97 -4.35 -10.94 -5.80
C GLU A 97 -2.96 -10.29 -5.89
N PRO A 98 -1.88 -11.03 -5.56
CA PRO A 98 -0.53 -10.47 -5.48
C PRO A 98 0.02 -9.88 -6.79
N THR A 99 -0.51 -10.35 -7.93
CA THR A 99 -0.16 -9.88 -9.29
C THR A 99 -1.01 -8.70 -9.76
N ARG A 100 -1.87 -8.15 -8.90
CA ARG A 100 -2.77 -7.04 -9.24
C ARG A 100 -1.96 -5.85 -9.80
N PRO A 101 -2.40 -5.26 -10.93
CA PRO A 101 -1.82 -4.02 -11.47
C PRO A 101 -1.70 -2.88 -10.45
N ILE A 102 -0.59 -2.13 -10.50
CA ILE A 102 -0.31 -1.00 -9.59
C ILE A 102 -1.38 0.10 -9.67
N ASN A 103 -1.97 0.31 -10.85
CA ASN A 103 -3.02 1.30 -11.09
C ASN A 103 -4.44 0.76 -10.85
N SER A 104 -4.58 -0.48 -10.36
CA SER A 104 -5.89 -1.10 -10.21
C SER A 104 -6.78 -0.35 -9.22
N PRO A 105 -8.05 -0.07 -9.57
CA PRO A 105 -9.00 0.54 -8.64
C PRO A 105 -9.40 -0.41 -7.50
N LYS A 106 -8.99 -1.69 -7.58
CA LYS A 106 -9.22 -2.72 -6.57
C LYS A 106 -8.05 -2.90 -5.60
N TRP A 107 -7.02 -2.05 -5.69
CA TRP A 107 -5.86 -2.11 -4.78
C TRP A 107 -6.29 -2.03 -3.31
N CYS A 108 -5.96 -3.06 -2.54
CA CYS A 108 -6.39 -3.21 -1.16
C CYS A 108 -5.21 -3.48 -0.22
N TYR A 109 -5.47 -3.29 1.07
CA TYR A 109 -4.51 -3.38 2.15
C TYR A 109 -5.08 -4.22 3.29
N GLN A 110 -4.25 -5.02 3.95
CA GLN A 110 -4.65 -5.85 5.08
C GLN A 110 -3.55 -5.90 6.14
N VAL A 111 -3.93 -5.92 7.42
CA VAL A 111 -2.97 -6.13 8.53
C VAL A 111 -2.37 -7.53 8.44
N THR A 112 -1.05 -7.66 8.66
CA THR A 112 -0.39 -8.97 8.66
C THR A 112 -0.85 -9.82 9.84
N THR A 113 -0.82 -11.15 9.69
CA THR A 113 -1.17 -12.08 10.77
C THR A 113 -0.31 -11.85 12.02
N ALA A 114 1.00 -11.66 11.84
CA ALA A 114 1.93 -11.40 12.94
C ALA A 114 1.59 -10.11 13.70
N ALA A 115 1.22 -9.04 13.00
CA ALA A 115 0.79 -7.80 13.63
C ALA A 115 -0.59 -7.96 14.29
N LEU A 116 -1.54 -8.64 13.65
CA LEU A 116 -2.87 -8.87 14.20
C LEU A 116 -2.81 -9.64 15.53
N ASP A 117 -1.97 -10.67 15.63
CA ASP A 117 -1.78 -11.45 16.84
C ASP A 117 -1.19 -10.61 17.99
N LEU A 118 -0.25 -9.72 17.67
CA LEU A 118 0.27 -8.74 18.62
C LEU A 118 -0.86 -7.81 19.11
N ILE A 119 -1.60 -7.21 18.17
CA ILE A 119 -2.63 -6.20 18.44
C ILE A 119 -3.76 -6.79 19.29
N ARG A 120 -4.20 -8.01 19.00
CA ARG A 120 -5.22 -8.72 19.79
C ARG A 120 -4.80 -8.97 21.24
N SER A 121 -3.50 -9.01 21.51
CA SER A 121 -2.98 -9.15 22.86
C SER A 121 -2.86 -7.83 23.63
N HIS A 122 -3.15 -6.69 23.00
CA HIS A 122 -3.09 -5.38 23.64
C HIS A 122 -4.01 -5.30 24.87
N GLY A 123 -3.49 -4.72 25.96
CA GLY A 123 -4.20 -4.67 27.25
C GLY A 123 -4.19 -5.97 28.06
N THR A 124 -3.47 -7.01 27.62
CA THR A 124 -3.26 -8.25 28.37
C THR A 124 -1.83 -8.35 28.91
N ASP A 125 -1.60 -9.17 29.93
CA ASP A 125 -0.26 -9.41 30.50
C ASP A 125 0.72 -10.04 29.50
N ARG A 126 0.21 -10.62 28.41
CA ARG A 126 1.01 -11.22 27.34
C ARG A 126 1.54 -10.19 26.35
N PHE A 127 0.99 -8.97 26.32
CA PHE A 127 1.33 -7.95 25.33
C PHE A 127 2.83 -7.66 25.27
N GLY A 128 3.45 -7.43 26.43
CA GLY A 128 4.88 -7.07 26.48
C GLY A 128 5.80 -8.18 25.94
N HIS A 129 5.45 -9.44 26.17
CA HIS A 129 6.17 -10.59 25.59
C HIS A 129 5.95 -10.65 24.07
N ASN A 130 4.71 -10.53 23.62
CA ASN A 130 4.36 -10.59 22.20
C ASN A 130 4.99 -9.44 21.41
N LEU A 131 5.08 -8.25 21.99
CA LEU A 131 5.72 -7.09 21.37
C LEU A 131 7.21 -7.33 21.14
N ARG A 132 7.92 -7.87 22.14
CA ARG A 132 9.34 -8.21 21.99
C ARG A 132 9.56 -9.27 20.90
N ARG A 133 8.73 -10.31 20.90
CA ARG A 133 8.77 -11.35 19.87
C ARG A 133 8.53 -10.75 18.48
N TYR A 134 7.45 -9.98 18.32
CA TYR A 134 7.12 -9.30 17.06
C TYR A 134 8.29 -8.47 16.54
N LEU A 135 8.88 -7.61 17.39
CA LEU A 135 10.01 -6.76 17.00
C LEU A 135 11.27 -7.56 16.62
N SER A 136 11.51 -8.71 17.27
CA SER A 136 12.63 -9.59 16.92
C SER A 136 12.45 -10.35 15.62
N GLU A 137 11.20 -10.73 15.28
CA GLU A 137 10.88 -11.51 14.08
C GLU A 137 10.64 -10.61 12.85
N ARG A 138 10.24 -9.34 13.06
CA ARG A 138 9.85 -8.40 11.99
C ARG A 138 10.85 -8.32 10.82
N PRO A 139 12.18 -8.21 11.04
CA PRO A 139 13.13 -8.12 9.93
C PRO A 139 13.13 -9.37 9.04
N GLY A 140 12.94 -10.56 9.63
CA GLY A 140 12.86 -11.82 8.88
C GLY A 140 11.58 -11.93 8.06
N LEU A 141 10.45 -11.50 8.63
CA LEU A 141 9.16 -11.44 7.94
C LEU A 141 9.18 -10.43 6.78
N GLU A 142 9.76 -9.24 7.00
CA GLU A 142 10.00 -8.22 5.97
C GLU A 142 10.83 -8.78 4.80
N ALA A 143 11.90 -9.53 5.09
CA ALA A 143 12.76 -10.12 4.07
C ALA A 143 12.05 -11.23 3.28
N ALA A 144 11.35 -12.14 3.96
CA ALA A 144 10.62 -13.23 3.32
C ALA A 144 9.51 -12.70 2.40
N TYR A 145 8.73 -11.72 2.87
CA TYR A 145 7.66 -11.12 2.07
C TYR A 145 8.20 -10.36 0.85
N ARG A 146 9.34 -9.66 1.00
CA ARG A 146 10.01 -8.99 -0.13
C ARG A 146 10.47 -10.00 -1.18
N GLN A 147 11.08 -11.09 -0.75
CA GLN A 147 11.54 -12.16 -1.64
C GLN A 147 10.37 -12.78 -2.41
N GLU A 148 9.26 -13.11 -1.74
CA GLU A 148 8.07 -13.66 -2.40
C GLU A 148 7.52 -12.73 -3.47
N ARG A 149 7.45 -11.42 -3.17
CA ARG A 149 7.02 -10.41 -4.15
C ARG A 149 7.99 -10.23 -5.31
N ASP A 150 9.29 -10.31 -5.06
CA ASP A 150 10.29 -10.17 -6.11
C ASP A 150 10.28 -11.38 -7.07
N LEU A 151 9.97 -12.58 -6.59
CA LEU A 151 9.76 -13.77 -7.43
C LEU A 151 8.56 -13.64 -8.36
N LEU A 152 7.54 -12.84 -7.99
CA LEU A 152 6.37 -12.57 -8.83
C LEU A 152 6.62 -11.47 -9.87
N LYS A 153 7.73 -10.73 -9.78
CA LYS A 153 8.07 -9.70 -10.77
C LYS A 153 8.71 -10.34 -11.99
N ILE A 154 8.29 -9.90 -13.17
CA ILE A 154 9.00 -10.22 -14.41
C ILE A 154 10.22 -9.29 -14.48
N PRO A 155 11.46 -9.82 -14.49
CA PRO A 155 12.63 -8.98 -14.65
C PRO A 155 12.58 -8.30 -16.02
N VAL A 156 12.60 -6.96 -16.02
CA VAL A 156 12.70 -6.16 -17.23
C VAL A 156 14.11 -5.58 -17.28
N THR A 157 14.87 -5.98 -18.31
CA THR A 157 16.12 -5.31 -18.66
C THR A 157 15.77 -4.10 -19.51
N LEU A 158 15.95 -2.90 -18.95
CA LEU A 158 15.90 -1.67 -19.75
C LEU A 158 17.24 -1.55 -20.48
N HIS A 159 17.23 -1.73 -21.79
CA HIS A 159 18.34 -1.31 -22.62
C HIS A 159 18.34 0.22 -22.62
N ALA A 160 19.49 0.82 -22.33
CA ALA A 160 19.65 2.26 -22.51
C ALA A 160 19.41 2.57 -23.99
N TRP A 161 18.73 3.68 -24.26
CA TRP A 161 18.68 4.22 -25.60
C TRP A 161 20.08 4.72 -25.94
N ASP A 162 20.83 3.93 -26.70
CA ASP A 162 22.22 4.19 -27.04
C ASP A 162 22.36 5.09 -28.29
N ASP A 163 21.27 5.36 -29.00
CA ASP A 163 21.27 6.21 -30.17
C ASP A 163 21.34 7.70 -29.76
N PRO A 164 22.30 8.48 -30.30
CA PRO A 164 22.41 9.90 -29.99
C PRO A 164 21.12 10.64 -30.41
N LEU A 165 20.72 11.64 -29.61
CA LEU A 165 19.65 12.57 -29.99
C LEU A 165 20.08 13.31 -31.27
N PRO A 166 19.37 13.17 -32.40
CA PRO A 166 19.75 13.83 -33.63
C PRO A 166 19.45 15.34 -33.53
N GLY A 167 20.21 16.15 -34.28
CA GLY A 167 19.99 17.60 -34.35
C GLY A 167 18.66 17.97 -35.01
N GLU A 168 18.17 17.13 -35.91
CA GLU A 168 16.81 17.13 -36.47
C GLU A 168 16.36 15.66 -36.59
N ALA A 169 15.17 15.34 -36.09
CA ALA A 169 14.64 13.96 -36.15
C ALA A 169 14.23 13.63 -37.59
N ASP A 170 15.01 12.78 -38.26
CA ASP A 170 14.62 12.18 -39.53
C ASP A 170 13.61 11.03 -39.33
N GLY A 171 12.99 10.57 -40.42
CA GLY A 171 11.94 9.55 -40.36
C GLY A 171 12.41 8.22 -39.75
N GLU A 172 13.68 7.84 -39.97
CA GLU A 172 14.25 6.59 -39.45
C GLU A 172 14.46 6.66 -37.93
N TRP A 173 14.91 7.80 -37.42
CA TRP A 173 15.05 8.01 -35.98
C TRP A 173 13.70 7.99 -35.26
N VAL A 174 12.68 8.63 -35.86
CA VAL A 174 11.31 8.63 -35.33
C VAL A 174 10.74 7.21 -35.23
N GLU A 175 10.95 6.38 -36.26
CA GLU A 175 10.52 4.98 -36.25
C GLU A 175 11.21 4.16 -35.16
N LYS A 176 12.55 4.26 -35.02
CA LYS A 176 13.31 3.56 -33.97
C LYS A 176 12.89 3.99 -32.57
N PHE A 177 12.65 5.29 -32.36
CA PHE A 177 12.15 5.79 -31.08
C PHE A 177 10.75 5.24 -30.77
N PHE A 178 9.85 5.20 -31.76
CA PHE A 178 8.52 4.62 -31.57
C PHE A 178 8.51 3.10 -31.39
N GLU A 179 9.50 2.37 -31.93
CA GLU A 179 9.69 0.93 -31.65
C GLU A 179 10.21 0.71 -30.23
N PHE A 180 11.14 1.54 -29.77
CA PHE A 180 11.60 1.54 -28.38
C PHE A 180 10.48 1.86 -27.41
N GLU A 181 9.71 2.93 -27.65
CA GLU A 181 8.51 3.29 -26.89
C GLU A 181 7.46 2.17 -26.94
N ARG A 182 7.20 1.56 -28.10
CA ARG A 182 6.28 0.40 -28.20
C ARG A 182 6.77 -0.79 -27.38
N THR A 183 8.07 -1.04 -27.34
CA THR A 183 8.67 -2.11 -26.54
C THR A 183 8.51 -1.82 -25.04
N LEU A 184 8.78 -0.59 -24.61
CA LEU A 184 8.55 -0.13 -23.24
C LEU A 184 7.06 -0.19 -22.86
N MET A 185 6.17 0.23 -23.75
CA MET A 185 4.73 0.14 -23.55
C MET A 185 4.26 -1.30 -23.50
N THR A 186 4.76 -2.21 -24.33
CA THR A 186 4.37 -3.64 -24.29
C THR A 186 4.82 -4.32 -22.99
N LEU A 187 6.02 -3.97 -22.50
CA LEU A 187 6.53 -4.44 -21.21
C LEU A 187 5.74 -3.84 -20.04
N SER A 188 5.31 -2.57 -20.15
CA SER A 188 4.44 -1.90 -19.18
C SER A 188 2.98 -2.40 -19.23
N MET A 189 2.46 -2.75 -20.41
CA MET A 189 1.09 -3.16 -20.71
C MET A 189 0.74 -4.55 -20.21
N ARG A 190 1.72 -5.42 -19.91
CA ARG A 190 1.48 -6.60 -19.05
C ARG A 190 0.95 -6.22 -17.65
N SER A 191 1.01 -4.95 -17.29
CA SER A 191 0.43 -4.36 -16.07
C SER A 191 -0.84 -3.55 -16.32
N TYR A 192 -1.37 -3.42 -17.55
CA TYR A 192 -2.55 -2.59 -17.85
C TYR A 192 -3.55 -3.38 -18.72
N GLU A 193 -4.48 -4.10 -18.09
CA GLU A 193 -5.58 -4.75 -18.80
C GLU A 193 -6.78 -3.79 -18.97
N ASN A 194 -6.73 -2.88 -19.95
CA ASN A 194 -7.95 -2.45 -20.66
C ASN A 194 -7.58 -1.76 -22.00
N LEU A 195 -7.91 -2.42 -23.13
CA LEU A 195 -7.56 -1.95 -24.48
C LEU A 195 -8.35 -0.69 -24.91
N ASP A 196 -9.50 -0.43 -24.31
CA ASP A 196 -10.39 0.70 -24.68
C ASP A 196 -9.82 2.07 -24.26
N ASP A 197 -8.99 2.13 -23.22
CA ASP A 197 -8.35 3.38 -22.78
C ASP A 197 -7.20 3.78 -23.73
N LEU A 198 -6.51 2.80 -24.32
CA LEU A 198 -5.38 3.02 -25.23
C LEU A 198 -5.84 3.66 -26.55
N ASP A 199 -6.94 3.15 -27.11
CA ASP A 199 -7.49 3.61 -28.38
C ASP A 199 -7.98 5.07 -28.26
N ASN A 200 -8.46 5.46 -27.08
CA ASN A 200 -8.84 6.83 -26.76
C ASN A 200 -7.63 7.75 -26.51
N LEU A 201 -6.56 7.23 -25.90
CA LEU A 201 -5.32 7.98 -25.65
C LEU A 201 -4.57 8.28 -26.95
N LEU A 202 -4.50 7.31 -27.86
CA LEU A 202 -3.91 7.44 -29.18
C LEU A 202 -4.73 8.39 -30.08
N LYS A 203 -6.07 8.33 -30.04
CA LYS A 203 -6.94 9.28 -30.75
C LYS A 203 -6.75 10.72 -30.27
N ARG A 204 -6.46 10.95 -28.98
CA ARG A 204 -6.21 12.29 -28.43
C ARG A 204 -4.81 12.82 -28.77
N ALA A 205 -3.81 11.95 -28.81
CA ALA A 205 -2.44 12.33 -29.18
C ALA A 205 -2.33 12.71 -30.66
N ASN A 206 -3.04 11.98 -31.55
CA ASN A 206 -3.05 12.25 -32.99
C ASN A 206 -3.99 13.39 -33.43
N ALA A 207 -4.73 13.99 -32.50
CA ALA A 207 -5.64 15.12 -32.76
C ALA A 207 -5.02 16.49 -32.43
N ARG A 208 -3.71 16.55 -32.15
CA ARG A 208 -2.92 17.77 -31.96
C ARG A 208 -1.85 17.87 -33.03
#